data_AF-A0A7J7ZWS8-F1
#
_entry.id   AF-A0A7J7ZWS8-F1
#
_cell.length_a   1.000
_cell.length_b   1.000
_cell.length_c   1.000
_cell.angle_alpha   90.00
_cell.angle_beta   90.00
_cell.angle_gamma   90.00
#
_symmetry.space_group_name_H-M   'P 1'
#
loop_
_entity.id
_entity.type
_entity.pdbx_description
1 polymer ?
#
loop_
_entity_poly.entity_id
_entity_poly.type
_entity_poly.pdbx_seq_one_letter_code
_entity_poly.pdbx_strand_id
1 'polypeptide(L)'
;MVVLGGKVYVIGGFDGLQRINNVETYDPFHNCWSEAAPLLVHVSSFAATSHKKKLYVIGGGPNGKLATDKTQCYDPSTNKWSLKSPMPVEAKCINAVSFRDRIYVVGEMVDLPNQKDVLW
;
A
#
# COMPACT_ATOMS: atom_id res chain seq x y z
N MET A 1 -7.77 0.94 0.69
CA MET A 1 -8.25 1.98 1.62
C MET A 1 -7.75 1.66 3.02
N VAL A 2 -7.40 2.66 3.83
CA VAL A 2 -6.90 2.47 5.20
C VAL A 2 -7.47 3.55 6.13
N VAL A 3 -7.75 3.20 7.40
CA VAL A 3 -8.14 4.16 8.43
C VAL A 3 -6.92 4.52 9.29
N LEU A 4 -6.68 5.82 9.48
CA LEU A 4 -5.61 6.34 10.33
C LEU A 4 -5.99 7.70 10.91
N GLY A 5 -5.79 7.88 12.22
CA GLY A 5 -6.00 9.18 12.87
C GLY A 5 -7.43 9.72 12.76
N GLY A 6 -8.43 8.83 12.70
CA GLY A 6 -9.84 9.20 12.52
C GLY A 6 -10.23 9.55 11.08
N LYS A 7 -9.31 9.45 10.12
CA LYS A 7 -9.57 9.72 8.70
C LYS A 7 -9.50 8.44 7.87
N VAL A 8 -10.19 8.45 6.74
CA VAL A 8 -10.17 7.38 5.75
C VAL A 8 -9.28 7.80 4.59
N TYR A 9 -8.31 6.96 4.24
CA TYR A 9 -7.40 7.18 3.11
C TYR A 9 -7.75 6.26 1.94
N VAL A 10 -8.08 6.86 0.80
CA VAL A 10 -8.20 6.22 -0.51
C VAL A 10 -6.86 6.40 -1.21
N ILE A 11 -6.27 5.30 -1.68
CA ILE A 11 -4.86 5.24 -2.04
C ILE A 11 -4.75 4.55 -3.39
N GLY A 12 -4.04 5.15 -4.35
CA GLY A 12 -3.72 4.54 -5.65
C GLY A 12 -4.93 3.98 -6.38
N GLY A 13 -4.73 2.87 -7.10
CA GLY A 13 -5.80 2.17 -7.83
C GLY A 13 -5.59 2.20 -9.34
N PHE A 14 -6.69 2.02 -10.08
CA PHE A 14 -6.72 2.00 -11.54
C PHE A 14 -7.91 2.85 -12.01
N ASP A 15 -7.65 3.81 -12.89
CA ASP A 15 -8.65 4.78 -13.37
C ASP A 15 -9.40 4.32 -14.65
N GLY A 16 -9.16 3.09 -15.10
CA GLY A 16 -9.65 2.56 -16.37
C GLY A 16 -8.62 2.59 -17.50
N LEU A 17 -7.57 3.40 -17.37
CA LEU A 17 -6.50 3.55 -18.37
C LEU A 17 -5.14 3.14 -17.79
N GLN A 18 -4.81 3.60 -16.60
CA GLN A 18 -3.51 3.42 -15.97
C GLN A 18 -3.62 3.23 -14.45
N ARG A 19 -2.56 2.71 -13.84
CA ARG A 19 -2.45 2.74 -12.38
C ARG A 19 -2.13 4.16 -11.96
N ILE A 20 -2.78 4.61 -10.90
CA ILE A 20 -2.65 5.97 -10.37
C ILE A 20 -1.89 5.96 -9.05
N ASN A 21 -1.37 7.13 -8.67
CA ASN A 21 -0.65 7.34 -7.42
C ASN A 21 -1.35 8.35 -6.50
N ASN A 22 -2.52 8.86 -6.89
CA ASN A 22 -3.32 9.77 -6.08
C ASN A 22 -3.64 9.17 -4.71
N VAL A 23 -3.66 10.03 -3.70
CA VAL A 23 -4.09 9.67 -2.35
C VAL A 23 -5.03 10.75 -1.88
N GLU A 24 -6.23 10.35 -1.51
CA GLU A 24 -7.27 11.25 -1.02
C GLU A 24 -7.62 10.83 0.42
N THR A 25 -7.89 11.81 1.26
CA THR A 25 -8.31 11.59 2.63
C THR A 25 -9.69 12.18 2.85
N TYR A 26 -10.59 11.37 3.42
CA TYR A 26 -11.88 11.80 3.91
C TYR A 26 -11.82 12.03 5.42
N ASP A 27 -12.20 13.23 5.83
CA ASP A 27 -12.37 13.62 7.22
C ASP A 27 -13.86 13.53 7.59
N PRO A 28 -14.29 12.51 8.37
CA PRO A 28 -15.70 12.33 8.70
C PRO A 28 -16.24 13.40 9.66
N PHE A 29 -15.37 14.11 10.41
CA PHE A 29 -15.81 15.17 11.33
C PHE A 29 -16.21 16.43 10.56
N HIS A 30 -15.41 16.80 9.55
CA HIS A 30 -15.67 17.96 8.69
C HIS A 30 -16.49 17.61 7.44
N ASN A 31 -16.75 16.32 7.20
CA ASN A 31 -17.40 15.78 6.01
C ASN A 31 -16.79 16.32 4.71
N CYS A 32 -15.47 16.28 4.60
CA CYS A 32 -14.77 16.80 3.43
C CYS A 32 -13.66 15.85 2.97
N TRP A 33 -13.37 15.94 1.66
CA TRP A 33 -12.24 15.29 1.03
C TRP A 33 -11.09 16.28 0.88
N SER A 34 -9.86 15.77 0.96
CA SER A 34 -8.65 16.54 0.68
C SER A 34 -7.58 15.63 0.09
N GLU A 35 -6.62 16.21 -0.64
CA GLU A 35 -5.49 15.45 -1.18
C GLU A 35 -4.41 15.25 -0.11
N ALA A 36 -3.82 14.05 -0.11
CA ALA A 36 -2.57 13.76 0.59
C ALA A 36 -1.45 13.63 -0.45
N ALA A 37 -0.19 13.60 0.01
CA ALA A 37 0.93 13.38 -0.90
C ALA A 37 0.72 12.09 -1.72
N PRO A 38 1.02 12.11 -3.02
CA PRO A 38 0.82 10.94 -3.88
C PRO A 38 1.88 9.87 -3.57
N LEU A 39 1.55 8.61 -3.89
CA LEU A 39 2.49 7.49 -3.81
C LEU A 39 3.72 7.75 -4.69
N LEU A 40 4.86 7.19 -4.28
CA LEU A 40 6.11 7.21 -5.06
C LEU A 40 6.01 6.29 -6.30
N VAL A 41 5.22 5.22 -6.19
CA VAL A 41 4.97 4.27 -7.26
C VAL A 41 3.47 4.10 -7.44
N HIS A 42 3.00 4.36 -8.67
CA HIS A 42 1.63 4.09 -9.11
C HIS A 42 1.33 2.60 -8.99
N VAL A 43 0.24 2.24 -8.30
CA VAL A 43 -0.02 0.84 -8.03
C VAL A 43 -1.51 0.56 -7.81
N SER A 44 -1.94 -0.62 -8.25
CA SER A 44 -3.24 -1.21 -7.92
C SER A 44 -3.06 -2.62 -7.36
N SER A 45 -4.12 -3.23 -6.81
CA SER A 45 -4.07 -4.61 -6.28
C SER A 45 -2.96 -4.83 -5.24
N PHE A 46 -2.63 -3.80 -4.46
CA PHE A 46 -1.63 -3.83 -3.40
C PHE A 46 -2.28 -4.18 -2.06
N ALA A 47 -1.47 -4.58 -1.10
CA ALA A 47 -1.89 -4.65 0.30
C ALA A 47 -1.69 -3.29 0.97
N ALA A 48 -2.61 -2.87 1.84
CA ALA A 48 -2.45 -1.65 2.61
C ALA A 48 -2.95 -1.78 4.04
N THR A 49 -2.25 -1.15 4.98
CA THR A 49 -2.61 -1.16 6.40
C THR A 49 -2.06 0.06 7.13
N SER A 50 -2.59 0.36 8.31
CA SER A 50 -2.02 1.34 9.22
C SER A 50 -1.23 0.64 10.31
N HIS A 51 -0.05 1.16 10.64
CA HIS A 51 0.80 0.62 11.69
C HIS A 51 1.65 1.74 12.29
N LYS A 52 1.78 1.78 13.63
CA LYS A 52 2.57 2.81 14.35
C LYS A 52 2.31 4.24 13.86
N LYS A 53 1.03 4.62 13.72
CA LYS A 53 0.56 5.94 13.25
C LYS A 53 0.98 6.32 11.82
N LYS A 54 1.34 5.35 10.99
CA LYS A 54 1.71 5.52 9.57
C LYS A 54 0.87 4.62 8.68
N LEU A 55 0.82 4.93 7.39
CA LEU A 55 0.22 4.05 6.38
C LEU A 55 1.32 3.27 5.67
N TYR A 56 1.00 2.05 5.28
CA TYR A 56 1.86 1.19 4.47
C TYR A 56 1.08 0.72 3.24
N VAL A 57 1.73 0.81 2.08
CA VAL A 57 1.32 0.20 0.81
C VAL A 57 2.40 -0.78 0.43
N ILE A 58 2.03 -2.04 0.23
CA ILE A 58 2.96 -3.15 0.09
C ILE A 58 2.61 -3.92 -1.18
N GLY A 59 3.60 -4.07 -2.06
CA GLY A 59 3.45 -4.77 -3.33
C GLY A 59 2.41 -4.14 -4.25
N GLY A 60 1.73 -4.99 -5.03
CA GLY A 60 0.73 -4.63 -6.04
C GLY A 60 1.28 -4.63 -7.46
N GLY A 61 0.40 -4.35 -8.43
CA GLY A 61 0.75 -4.26 -9.85
C GLY A 61 1.01 -2.82 -10.27
N PRO A 62 2.26 -2.43 -10.59
CA PRO A 62 2.56 -1.09 -11.10
C PRO A 62 2.32 -0.98 -12.61
N ASN A 63 2.51 0.20 -13.19
CA ASN A 63 2.55 0.36 -14.65
C ASN A 63 3.78 -0.36 -15.23
N GLY A 64 3.61 -1.11 -16.33
CA GLY A 64 4.70 -1.77 -17.06
C GLY A 64 5.25 -3.06 -16.45
N LYS A 65 4.78 -3.51 -15.27
CA LYS A 65 5.14 -4.81 -14.69
C LYS A 65 3.93 -5.53 -14.12
N LEU A 66 4.06 -6.84 -13.94
CA LEU A 66 3.01 -7.68 -13.34
C LEU A 66 2.83 -7.37 -11.85
N ALA A 67 3.92 -7.26 -11.10
CA ALA A 67 3.95 -7.03 -9.66
C ALA A 67 5.16 -6.18 -9.25
N THR A 68 5.22 -5.80 -7.97
CA THR A 68 6.38 -5.19 -7.33
C THR A 68 6.53 -5.72 -5.91
N ASP A 69 7.75 -5.67 -5.39
CA ASP A 69 8.15 -5.97 -4.02
C ASP A 69 8.16 -4.72 -3.11
N LYS A 70 7.92 -3.54 -3.67
CA LYS A 70 8.15 -2.28 -2.95
C LYS A 70 7.17 -2.09 -1.80
N THR A 71 7.71 -1.58 -0.69
CA THR A 71 6.95 -1.09 0.45
C THR A 71 7.05 0.41 0.53
N GLN A 72 5.92 1.10 0.47
CA GLN A 72 5.80 2.56 0.58
C GLN A 72 5.16 2.90 1.92
N CYS A 73 5.74 3.85 2.65
CA CYS A 73 5.25 4.28 3.97
C CYS A 73 4.96 5.78 3.97
N TYR A 74 3.73 6.13 4.34
CA TYR A 74 3.27 7.51 4.51
C TYR A 74 3.39 7.94 5.96
N ASP A 75 3.99 9.11 6.16
CA ASP A 75 4.00 9.80 7.44
C ASP A 75 3.06 11.01 7.42
N PRO A 76 1.90 10.95 8.10
CA PRO A 76 0.95 12.06 8.10
C PRO A 76 1.49 13.33 8.77
N SER A 77 2.49 13.23 9.65
CA SER A 77 3.07 14.41 10.32
C SER A 77 3.91 15.27 9.37
N THR A 78 4.42 14.67 8.28
CA THR A 78 5.24 15.37 7.28
C THR A 78 4.58 15.43 5.91
N ASN A 79 3.41 14.80 5.76
CA ASN A 79 2.73 14.59 4.49
C ASN A 79 3.68 14.07 3.40
N LYS A 80 4.46 13.03 3.70
CA LYS A 80 5.46 12.47 2.79
C LYS A 80 5.45 10.96 2.78
N TRP A 81 5.74 10.40 1.61
CA TRP A 81 6.02 8.98 1.44
C TRP A 81 7.53 8.71 1.45
N SER A 82 7.89 7.52 1.90
CA SER A 82 9.25 6.98 1.84
C SER A 82 9.23 5.50 1.49
N LEU A 83 10.24 5.03 0.77
CA LEU A 83 10.44 3.60 0.58
C LEU A 83 10.96 2.97 1.88
N LYS A 84 10.46 1.77 2.18
CA LYS A 84 10.96 0.90 3.26
C LYS A 84 11.56 -0.37 2.65
N SER A 85 12.07 -1.24 3.51
CA SER A 85 12.56 -2.55 3.09
C SER A 85 11.52 -3.24 2.19
N PRO A 86 11.93 -3.73 1.01
CA PRO A 86 11.02 -4.43 0.11
C PRO A 86 10.57 -5.76 0.72
N MET A 87 9.47 -6.31 0.22
CA MET A 87 9.14 -7.70 0.44
C MET A 87 10.17 -8.62 -0.24
N PRO A 88 10.35 -9.86 0.23
CA PRO A 88 11.26 -10.80 -0.41
C PRO A 88 10.83 -11.22 -1.83
N VAL A 89 9.53 -11.16 -2.12
CA VAL A 89 8.92 -11.61 -3.38
C VAL A 89 7.98 -10.52 -3.91
N GLU A 90 7.99 -10.31 -5.23
CA GLU A 90 7.00 -9.44 -5.88
C GLU A 90 5.61 -10.09 -5.82
N ALA A 91 4.60 -9.36 -5.37
CA ALA A 91 3.24 -9.89 -5.24
C ALA A 91 2.19 -8.83 -5.56
N LYS A 92 1.01 -9.28 -5.99
CA LYS A 92 -0.20 -8.45 -6.16
C LYS A 92 -1.43 -9.27 -5.76
N CYS A 93 -2.58 -8.63 -5.64
CA CYS A 93 -3.80 -9.26 -5.12
C CYS A 93 -3.61 -9.83 -3.69
N ILE A 94 -2.76 -9.15 -2.91
CA ILE A 94 -2.42 -9.49 -1.53
C ILE A 94 -3.17 -8.60 -0.54
N ASN A 95 -3.27 -9.07 0.71
CA ASN A 95 -3.84 -8.35 1.84
C ASN A 95 -2.79 -8.12 2.93
N ALA A 96 -2.97 -7.09 3.76
CA ALA A 96 -2.13 -6.85 4.92
C ALA A 96 -2.96 -6.52 6.16
N VAL A 97 -2.51 -7.00 7.31
CA VAL A 97 -3.09 -6.66 8.61
C VAL A 97 -1.98 -6.23 9.56
N SER A 98 -2.24 -5.19 10.35
CA SER A 98 -1.38 -4.85 11.48
C SER A 98 -1.86 -5.59 12.73
N PHE A 99 -0.96 -6.31 13.38
CA PHE A 99 -1.24 -6.98 14.65
C PHE A 99 -0.02 -6.91 15.57
N ARG A 100 -0.24 -6.42 16.80
CA ARG A 100 0.83 -6.09 17.75
C ARG A 100 1.87 -5.15 17.11
N ASP A 101 3.14 -5.51 17.16
CA ASP A 101 4.25 -4.71 16.65
C ASP A 101 4.66 -5.06 15.21
N ARG A 102 3.77 -5.71 14.45
CA ARG A 102 4.08 -6.25 13.12
C ARG A 102 2.97 -6.02 12.10
N ILE A 103 3.37 -6.02 10.84
CA ILE A 103 2.48 -6.10 9.68
C ILE A 103 2.63 -7.51 9.10
N TYR A 104 1.51 -8.18 8.87
CA TYR A 104 1.44 -9.47 8.21
C TYR A 104 0.85 -9.26 6.82
N VAL A 105 1.45 -9.90 5.81
CA VAL A 105 1.00 -9.84 4.41
C VAL A 105 0.64 -11.24 3.97
N VAL A 106 -0.55 -11.44 3.43
CA VAL A 106 -1.08 -12.75 3.05
C VAL A 106 -1.75 -12.65 1.68
N GLY A 107 -1.49 -13.61 0.81
CA GLY A 107 -2.13 -13.72 -0.49
C GLY A 107 -1.20 -14.35 -1.52
N GLU A 108 -1.63 -14.29 -2.77
CA GLU A 108 -0.94 -14.95 -3.88
C GLU A 108 0.41 -14.27 -4.16
N MET A 109 1.48 -15.05 -4.03
CA MET A 109 2.82 -14.67 -4.45
C MET A 109 2.97 -15.01 -5.94
N VAL A 110 3.62 -14.13 -6.70
CA VAL A 110 4.01 -14.50 -8.06
C VAL A 110 5.24 -15.38 -7.92
N ASP A 111 5.08 -16.69 -8.13
CA ASP A 111 6.21 -17.61 -8.11
C ASP A 111 7.26 -17.13 -9.12
N LEU A 112 8.42 -16.71 -8.60
CA LEU A 112 9.65 -16.77 -9.39
C LEU A 112 9.96 -18.26 -9.56
N PRO A 113 10.36 -18.73 -10.76
CA PRO A 113 10.47 -20.16 -11.06
C PRO A 113 11.56 -20.94 -10.28
N ASN A 114 12.00 -20.49 -9.10
CA ASN A 114 13.08 -21.12 -8.34
C ASN A 114 13.12 -20.88 -6.80
N GLN A 115 12.02 -20.53 -6.13
CA GLN A 115 12.05 -20.52 -4.65
C GLN A 115 10.86 -21.25 -4.04
N LYS A 116 11.15 -22.45 -3.51
CA LYS A 116 10.25 -23.27 -2.72
C LYS A 116 9.79 -22.50 -1.48
N ASP A 117 8.47 -22.43 -1.31
CA ASP A 117 7.73 -22.37 -0.06
C ASP A 117 8.48 -21.72 1.12
N VAL A 118 8.35 -20.40 1.25
CA VAL A 118 8.56 -19.74 2.54
C VAL A 118 7.21 -19.27 3.06
N LEU A 119 6.68 -20.03 4.02
CA LEU A 119 5.56 -19.63 4.85
C LEU A 119 6.03 -18.49 5.78
N TRP A 120 5.33 -17.36 5.76
CA TRP A 120 5.46 -16.26 6.72
C TRP A 120 4.20 -16.13 7.57
#